data_AF-A0A519ZRZ7-F1
#
_entry.id   AF-A0A519ZRZ7-F1
#
_cell.length_a   1.000
_cell.length_b   1.000
_cell.length_c   1.000
_cell.angle_alpha   90.00
_cell.angle_beta   90.00
_cell.angle_gamma   90.00
#
_symmetry.space_group_name_H-M   'P 1'
#
loop_
_entity.id
_entity.type
_entity.pdbx_description
1 polymer ?
#
loop_
_entity_poly.entity_id
_entity_poly.type
_entity_poly.pdbx_seq_one_letter_code
_entity_poly.pdbx_strand_id
1 'polypeptide(L)' 'VQYIYKEWAGQYREGHQQLYVNVGYGFLGYPGRVGILPEITIFELESA' A
#
# COMPACT_ATOMS: atom_id res chain seq x y z
N VAL A 1 16.38 2.21 1.65
CA VAL A 1 15.64 2.24 0.36
C VAL A 1 14.30 2.91 0.64
N GLN A 2 14.33 4.23 0.84
CA GLN A 2 13.15 5.01 1.25
C GLN A 2 12.71 5.77 0.00
N TYR A 3 11.84 5.14 -0.79
CA TYR A 3 11.53 5.64 -2.13
C TYR A 3 10.07 6.10 -2.17
N ILE A 4 9.93 7.42 -2.28
CA ILE A 4 8.75 8.21 -2.61
C ILE A 4 7.67 8.30 -1.51
N TYR A 5 7.30 7.20 -0.88
CA TYR A 5 6.24 7.18 0.15
C TYR A 5 6.76 6.63 1.48
N LYS A 6 6.35 7.25 2.57
CA LYS A 6 6.71 6.82 3.94
C LYS A 6 5.99 5.52 4.29
N GLU A 7 4.74 5.40 3.86
CA GLU A 7 3.91 4.22 3.95
C GLU A 7 3.97 3.45 2.62
N TRP A 8 4.48 2.22 2.66
CA TRP A 8 4.66 1.34 1.52
C TRP A 8 4.43 -0.12 1.93
N ALA A 9 3.43 -0.77 1.33
CA ALA A 9 3.13 -2.18 1.51
C ALA A 9 2.90 -2.58 2.97
N GLY A 10 1.72 -2.30 3.51
CA GLY A 10 1.35 -2.79 4.82
C GLY A 10 0.27 -1.97 5.51
N GLN A 11 0.05 -2.31 6.77
CA GLN A 11 -0.86 -1.60 7.67
C GLN A 11 -0.08 -0.64 8.55
N TYR A 12 -0.54 0.60 8.61
CA TYR A 12 -0.01 1.69 9.41
C TYR A 12 -1.06 2.13 10.42
N ARG A 13 -0.61 2.58 11.60
CA ARG A 13 -1.48 3.04 12.68
C ARG A 13 -0.93 4.32 13.29
N GLU A 14 -1.82 5.28 13.51
CA GLU A 14 -1.53 6.51 14.24
C GLU A 14 -2.69 6.82 15.18
N GLY A 15 -2.45 6.65 16.49
CA GLY A 15 -3.52 6.73 17.49
C GLY A 15 -4.67 5.77 17.18
N HIS A 16 -5.85 6.31 16.91
CA HIS A 16 -7.05 5.56 16.55
C HIS A 16 -7.23 5.39 15.02
N GLN A 17 -6.37 5.99 14.21
CA GLN A 17 -6.43 5.92 12.76
C GLN A 17 -5.64 4.72 12.23
N GLN A 18 -6.16 4.09 11.18
CA GLN A 18 -5.54 2.96 10.51
C GLN A 18 -5.50 3.23 9.01
N LEU A 19 -4.36 2.96 8.37
CA LEU A 19 -4.18 3.09 6.93
C LEU A 19 -3.60 1.80 6.40
N TYR A 20 -4.26 1.20 5.40
CA TYR A 20 -3.74 0.02 4.73
C TYR A 20 -3.33 0.36 3.30
N VAL A 21 -2.06 0.14 3.01
CA VAL A 21 -1.44 0.46 1.72
C VAL A 21 -1.02 -0.83 1.04
N ASN A 22 -1.66 -1.14 -0.08
CA ASN A 22 -1.25 -2.23 -0.95
C ASN A 22 -0.17 -1.76 -1.92
N VAL A 23 0.68 -2.69 -2.31
CA VAL A 23 1.58 -2.52 -3.47
C VAL A 23 0.69 -2.59 -4.70
N GLY A 24 0.46 -1.45 -5.35
CA GLY A 24 -0.40 -1.42 -6.53
C GLY A 24 0.23 -2.13 -7.73
N TYR A 25 -0.46 -2.06 -8.85
CA TYR A 25 0.00 -2.70 -10.07
C TYR A 25 1.25 -2.04 -10.63
N GLY A 26 2.13 -2.86 -11.20
CA GLY A 26 3.33 -2.40 -11.90
C GLY A 26 3.69 -3.37 -13.02
N PHE A 27 4.64 -2.97 -13.84
CA PHE A 27 5.04 -3.71 -15.05
C PHE A 27 6.37 -4.44 -14.82
N LEU A 28 6.53 -5.60 -15.45
CA LEU A 28 7.80 -6.33 -15.41
C LEU A 28 8.83 -5.59 -16.27
N GLY A 29 9.91 -5.11 -15.66
CA GLY A 29 11.07 -4.56 -16.33
C GLY A 29 12.33 -5.18 -15.75
N TYR A 30 13.11 -5.91 -16.54
CA TYR A 30 14.28 -6.69 -16.07
C TYR A 30 15.22 -5.83 -15.19
N PRO A 31 15.59 -6.20 -13.94
CA PRO A 31 15.28 -7.41 -13.16
C PRO A 31 14.21 -7.23 -12.06
N GLY A 32 13.21 -6.36 -12.23
CA GLY A 32 12.20 -6.06 -11.20
C GLY A 32 10.84 -5.62 -11.74
N ARG A 33 9.99 -5.08 -10.85
CA ARG A 33 8.75 -4.40 -11.24
C ARG A 33 8.95 -2.89 -11.16
N VAL A 34 8.49 -2.18 -12.18
CA VAL A 34 8.58 -0.72 -12.28
C VAL A 34 7.18 -0.11 -12.43
N GLY A 35 7.04 1.18 -12.10
CA GLY A 35 5.76 1.88 -12.18
C GLY A 35 4.73 1.44 -11.13
N ILE A 36 5.18 0.87 -10.01
CA ILE A 36 4.31 0.48 -8.89
C ILE A 36 3.90 1.73 -8.13
N LEU A 37 2.62 2.05 -8.13
CA LEU A 37 2.03 3.09 -7.28
C LEU A 37 1.36 2.46 -6.06
N PRO A 38 1.40 3.09 -4.87
CA PRO A 38 0.67 2.58 -3.72
C PRO A 38 -0.84 2.76 -3.90
N GLU A 39 -1.61 1.79 -3.42
CA GLU A 39 -3.08 1.81 -3.44
C GLU A 39 -3.63 1.77 -2.01
N ILE A 40 -4.65 2.58 -1.71
CA ILE A 40 -5.30 2.60 -0.39
C ILE A 40 -6.45 1.61 -0.38
N THR A 41 -6.47 0.72 0.61
CA THR A 41 -7.58 -0.21 0.83
C THR A 41 -8.51 0.30 1.92
N ILE A 42 -9.80 0.34 1.62
CA ILE A 42 -10.86 0.69 2.55
C ILE A 42 -11.54 -0.60 2.99
N PHE A 43 -11.62 -0.81 4.30
CA PHE A 43 -12.36 -1.92 4.87
C PHE A 43 -13.74 -1.43 5.31
N GLU A 44 -14.77 -2.00 4.73
CA GLU A 44 -16.15 -1.87 5.21
C GLU A 44 -16.46 -3.08 6.08
N LEU A 45 -16.97 -2.84 7.28
CA LEU A 45 -17.27 -3.89 8.25
C LEU A 45 -18.79 -4.02 8.37
N GLU A 46 -19.29 -5.23 8.17
CA GLU A 46 -20.69 -5.56 8.37
C GLU A 46 -20.85 -6.51 9.57
N SER A 47 -21.99 -6.42 10.25
CA SER A 47 -22.38 -7.40 11.25
C SER A 47 -22.70 -8.74 10.58
N ALA A 48 -22.35 -9.84 11.25
CA ALA A 48 -22.66 -11.19 10.81
C ALA A 48 -24.16 -11.50 10.74
#